data_AF-A0A7K7FZH5-F1
#
_entry.id   AF-A0A7K7FZH5-F1
#
_cell.length_a   1.000
_cell.length_b   1.000
_cell.length_c   1.000
_cell.angle_alpha   90.00
_cell.angle_beta   90.00
_cell.angle_gamma   90.00
#
_symmetry.space_group_name_H-M   'P 1'
#
loop_
_entity.id
_entity.type
_entity.pdbx_description
1 polymer ?
#
loop_
_entity_poly.entity_id
_entity_poly.type
_entity_poly.pdbx_seq_one_letter_code
_entity_poly.pdbx_strand_id
1 'polypeptide(L)'
;KKKQNYTSVHEAVKAGDVEQLASMIKSGAGINEVDLVHKFTPLHCAAHSGSLECLHWLLWRGADVAQVTVRGWTAAHLAAIRGQEACMQALLLNGANAEARDDRGCTPSHLAAAHGQSYTLQTVLRSGANVNVSDRNDWKPVHYAAFHGRLGCLQLLVRWGACIDDVDNNGNLPAHLAAVEGHLHCFKYLVSKMASVTHALKARNDQGETPRDLAQRFYKDNILQYIDSVEKEEENPETQEVLAFPAHVAAFKGDLLVLRRLVRSGVININERDDKGSTLMHKAAGQGHVHCLQWLIEMGADCDITNDAGETPKDVAKRFAQLAAVELLTQRTGDSNSSDEELDANNIKFFEKHGVEGSTDSKEDLTLDKTEKRDARIRAYRKIQELQHLLEIAYSNYRQLGGITEEEKKVKKEERELEKAVRELEAQLEYERVRREKLESQLDHYRAEIRHLRE
;
A
#
# COMPACT_ATOMS: atom_id res chain seq x y z
N LYS A 1 -36.33 40.06 5.33
CA LYS A 1 -35.00 39.82 5.94
C LYS A 1 -34.42 41.17 6.34
N LYS A 2 -33.99 41.37 7.60
CA LYS A 2 -33.34 42.62 8.03
C LYS A 2 -32.08 42.83 7.18
N LYS A 3 -31.94 43.98 6.51
CA LYS A 3 -30.68 44.35 5.83
C LYS A 3 -29.61 44.48 6.91
N GLN A 4 -28.58 43.65 6.82
CA GLN A 4 -27.53 43.58 7.81
C GLN A 4 -26.43 44.55 7.39
N ASN A 5 -26.48 45.80 7.86
CA ASN A 5 -25.48 46.80 7.48
C ASN A 5 -24.11 46.43 8.05
N TYR A 6 -23.13 46.17 7.16
CA TYR A 6 -21.74 45.94 7.56
C TYR A 6 -21.02 47.26 7.84
N THR A 7 -19.98 47.24 8.69
CA THR A 7 -19.25 48.46 9.06
C THR A 7 -18.10 48.78 8.09
N SER A 8 -17.59 47.78 7.39
CA SER A 8 -16.50 47.92 6.42
C SER A 8 -16.73 47.08 5.17
N VAL A 9 -16.06 47.44 4.07
CA VAL A 9 -16.06 46.66 2.82
C VAL A 9 -15.53 45.24 3.05
N HIS A 10 -14.57 45.06 3.96
CA HIS A 10 -13.99 43.75 4.29
C HIS A 10 -15.00 42.83 4.97
N GLU A 11 -15.87 43.36 5.85
CA GLU A 11 -16.94 42.58 6.47
C GLU A 11 -18.00 42.16 5.45
N ALA A 12 -18.41 43.06 4.56
CA ALA A 12 -19.34 42.75 3.47
C ALA A 12 -18.79 41.65 2.56
N VAL A 13 -17.50 41.74 2.18
CA VAL A 13 -16.82 40.70 1.40
C VAL A 13 -16.77 39.38 2.16
N LYS A 14 -16.40 39.39 3.44
CA LYS A 14 -16.29 38.19 4.27
C LYS A 14 -17.64 37.49 4.41
N ALA A 15 -18.74 38.24 4.39
CA ALA A 15 -20.10 37.71 4.39
C ALA A 15 -20.61 37.28 3.01
N GLY A 16 -19.92 37.63 1.91
CA GLY A 16 -20.32 37.32 0.54
C GLY A 16 -21.41 38.25 -0.02
N ASP A 17 -21.66 39.41 0.60
CA ASP A 17 -22.70 40.34 0.17
C ASP A 17 -22.18 41.31 -0.90
N VAL A 18 -22.36 40.93 -2.17
CA VAL A 18 -21.95 41.72 -3.34
C VAL A 18 -22.75 43.03 -3.45
N GLU A 19 -24.02 43.04 -3.05
CA GLU A 19 -24.86 44.24 -3.16
C GLU A 19 -24.38 45.32 -2.20
N GLN A 20 -24.08 44.96 -0.95
CA GLN A 20 -23.53 45.89 0.02
C GLN A 20 -22.11 46.31 -0.35
N LEU A 21 -21.25 45.38 -0.80
CA LEU A 21 -19.92 45.72 -1.31
C LEU A 21 -20.01 46.78 -2.43
N ALA A 22 -20.87 46.56 -3.42
CA ALA A 22 -21.06 47.49 -4.53
C ALA A 22 -21.64 48.83 -4.07
N SER A 23 -22.54 48.84 -3.09
CA SER A 23 -23.08 50.07 -2.51
C SER A 23 -22.02 50.87 -1.75
N MET A 24 -21.17 50.20 -0.96
CA MET A 24 -20.11 50.83 -0.18
C MET A 24 -19.04 51.47 -1.06
N ILE A 25 -18.64 50.78 -2.13
CA ILE A 25 -17.67 51.30 -3.10
C ILE A 25 -18.27 52.49 -3.87
N LYS A 26 -19.57 52.45 -4.22
CA LYS A 26 -20.27 53.61 -4.80
C LYS A 26 -20.36 54.80 -3.84
N SER A 27 -20.43 54.56 -2.53
CA SER A 27 -20.42 55.63 -1.51
C SER A 27 -19.02 56.19 -1.19
N GLY A 28 -17.97 55.71 -1.86
CA GLY A 28 -16.61 56.26 -1.76
C GLY A 28 -15.57 55.37 -1.09
N ALA A 29 -15.90 54.12 -0.71
CA ALA A 29 -14.89 53.19 -0.21
C ALA A 29 -13.87 52.79 -1.28
N GLY A 30 -12.60 52.65 -0.92
CA GLY A 30 -11.54 52.33 -1.86
C GLY A 30 -11.59 50.85 -2.29
N ILE A 31 -11.48 50.57 -3.59
CA ILE A 31 -11.49 49.18 -4.08
C ILE A 31 -10.29 48.36 -3.59
N ASN A 32 -9.16 49.02 -3.34
CA ASN A 32 -7.94 48.45 -2.79
C ASN A 32 -7.68 48.93 -1.34
N GLU A 33 -8.74 49.35 -0.62
CA GLU A 33 -8.60 49.81 0.76
C GLU A 33 -8.09 48.69 1.66
N VAL A 34 -7.06 48.97 2.44
CA VAL A 34 -6.44 47.98 3.32
C VAL A 34 -7.08 48.02 4.70
N ASP A 35 -7.36 46.86 5.28
CA ASP A 35 -7.80 46.77 6.66
C ASP A 35 -6.68 47.23 7.63
N LEU A 36 -7.07 47.58 8.86
CA LEU A 36 -6.13 48.10 9.85
C LEU A 36 -5.24 47.00 10.45
N VAL A 37 -5.71 45.76 10.50
CA VAL A 37 -5.08 44.67 11.27
C VAL A 37 -4.04 43.92 10.43
N HIS A 38 -4.38 43.53 9.20
CA HIS A 38 -3.55 42.64 8.40
C HIS A 38 -3.08 43.26 7.07
N LYS A 39 -3.49 44.50 6.80
CA LYS A 39 -3.37 45.18 5.50
C LYS A 39 -4.01 44.39 4.37
N PHE A 40 -5.14 43.73 4.65
CA PHE A 40 -5.91 42.98 3.66
C PHE A 40 -6.72 43.95 2.81
N THR A 41 -6.64 43.81 1.49
CA THR A 41 -7.57 44.46 0.56
C THR A 41 -8.90 43.70 0.56
N PRO A 42 -9.98 44.25 0.00
CA PRO A 42 -11.21 43.50 -0.21
C PRO A 42 -10.95 42.23 -1.04
N LEU A 43 -10.00 42.28 -1.99
CA LEU A 43 -9.60 41.12 -2.78
C LEU A 43 -8.90 40.04 -1.94
N HIS A 44 -8.01 40.44 -1.01
CA HIS A 44 -7.42 39.52 -0.02
C HIS A 44 -8.49 38.84 0.84
N CYS A 45 -9.47 39.61 1.35
CA CYS A 45 -10.57 39.06 2.12
C CYS A 45 -11.40 38.06 1.32
N ALA A 46 -11.73 38.38 0.05
CA ALA A 46 -12.53 37.51 -0.79
C ALA A 46 -11.82 36.18 -1.08
N ALA A 47 -10.52 36.22 -1.39
CA ALA A 47 -9.70 35.04 -1.60
C ALA A 47 -9.50 34.21 -0.32
N HIS A 48 -9.51 34.85 0.85
CA HIS A 48 -9.40 34.15 2.13
C HIS A 48 -10.72 33.48 2.57
N SER A 49 -11.85 34.18 2.40
CA SER A 49 -13.18 33.68 2.79
C SER A 49 -13.79 32.73 1.76
N GLY A 50 -13.35 32.78 0.50
CA GLY A 50 -13.95 32.04 -0.60
C GLY A 50 -15.18 32.73 -1.20
N SER A 51 -15.33 34.05 -1.01
CA SER A 51 -16.45 34.83 -1.54
C SER A 51 -16.26 35.10 -3.03
N LEU A 52 -16.55 34.09 -3.85
CA LEU A 52 -16.26 34.08 -5.28
C LEU A 52 -16.95 35.21 -6.05
N GLU A 53 -18.22 35.48 -5.74
CA GLU A 53 -18.99 36.53 -6.41
C GLU A 53 -18.44 37.93 -6.10
N CYS A 54 -18.06 38.16 -4.84
CA CYS A 54 -17.36 39.38 -4.43
C CYS A 54 -16.01 39.50 -5.15
N LEU A 55 -15.25 38.40 -5.23
CA LEU A 55 -13.96 38.36 -5.90
C LEU A 55 -14.09 38.71 -7.40
N HIS A 56 -15.03 38.10 -8.12
CA HIS A 56 -15.31 38.43 -9.51
C HIS A 56 -15.71 39.89 -9.69
N TRP A 57 -16.58 40.41 -8.82
CA TRP A 57 -17.01 41.79 -8.88
C TRP A 57 -15.84 42.75 -8.67
N LEU A 58 -14.95 42.47 -7.71
CA LEU A 58 -13.75 43.26 -7.43
C LEU A 58 -12.78 43.25 -8.62
N LEU A 59 -12.51 42.06 -9.19
CA LEU A 59 -11.64 41.93 -10.37
C LEU A 59 -12.21 42.68 -11.58
N TRP A 60 -13.53 42.57 -11.83
CA TRP A 60 -14.20 43.29 -12.90
C TRP A 60 -14.12 44.82 -12.75
N ARG A 61 -14.02 45.31 -11.51
CA ARG A 61 -13.87 46.73 -11.19
C ARG A 61 -12.42 47.21 -11.12
N GLY A 62 -11.46 46.35 -11.45
CA GLY A 62 -10.03 46.70 -11.50
C GLY A 62 -9.34 46.66 -10.14
N ALA A 63 -9.76 45.79 -9.22
CA ALA A 63 -8.99 45.51 -8.01
C ALA A 63 -7.58 45.01 -8.38
N ASP A 64 -6.58 45.49 -7.66
CA ASP A 64 -5.18 45.20 -7.98
C ASP A 64 -4.78 43.81 -7.43
N VAL A 65 -4.49 42.89 -8.35
CA VAL A 65 -4.09 41.51 -8.06
C VAL A 65 -2.66 41.39 -7.52
N ALA A 66 -1.82 42.42 -7.71
CA ALA A 66 -0.43 42.44 -7.30
C ALA A 66 -0.22 43.00 -5.88
N GLN A 67 -1.28 43.51 -5.24
CA GLN A 67 -1.19 43.97 -3.85
C GLN A 67 -0.75 42.85 -2.93
N VAL A 68 0.08 43.22 -1.95
CA VAL A 68 0.62 42.30 -0.96
C VAL A 68 0.28 42.76 0.45
N THR A 69 0.08 41.78 1.33
CA THR A 69 -0.05 42.00 2.77
C THR A 69 1.32 42.27 3.41
N VAL A 70 1.34 42.50 4.73
CA VAL A 70 2.58 42.71 5.51
C VAL A 70 3.57 41.54 5.49
N ARG A 71 3.18 40.36 4.97
CA ARG A 71 4.04 39.17 4.83
C ARG A 71 4.44 38.89 3.37
N GLY A 72 4.14 39.81 2.46
CA GLY A 72 4.34 39.61 1.02
C GLY A 72 3.25 38.74 0.36
N TRP A 73 2.18 38.37 1.07
CA TRP A 73 1.13 37.53 0.47
C TRP A 73 0.20 38.32 -0.44
N THR A 74 0.04 37.85 -1.66
CA THR A 74 -1.02 38.26 -2.60
C THR A 74 -2.33 37.50 -2.34
N ALA A 75 -3.41 37.88 -3.02
CA ALA A 75 -4.68 37.15 -2.99
C ALA A 75 -4.53 35.66 -3.39
N ALA A 76 -3.62 35.35 -4.32
CA ALA A 76 -3.34 33.98 -4.73
C ALA A 76 -2.74 33.15 -3.57
N HIS A 77 -1.83 33.72 -2.76
CA HIS A 77 -1.29 33.03 -1.59
C HIS A 77 -2.40 32.68 -0.58
N LEU A 78 -3.33 33.61 -0.33
CA LEU A 78 -4.44 33.38 0.59
C LEU A 78 -5.41 32.31 0.07
N ALA A 79 -5.72 32.34 -1.23
CA ALA A 79 -6.52 31.30 -1.87
C ALA A 79 -5.84 29.92 -1.77
N ALA A 80 -4.51 29.85 -1.95
CA ALA A 80 -3.72 28.63 -1.81
C ALA A 80 -3.70 28.08 -0.37
N ILE A 81 -3.54 28.94 0.64
CA ILE A 81 -3.60 28.52 2.06
C ILE A 81 -4.97 27.93 2.41
N ARG A 82 -6.05 28.59 1.94
CA ARG A 82 -7.43 28.28 2.31
C ARG A 82 -8.10 27.23 1.44
N GLY A 83 -7.46 26.82 0.34
CA GLY A 83 -8.02 25.83 -0.59
C GLY A 83 -9.13 26.38 -1.48
N GLN A 84 -9.15 27.69 -1.73
CA GLN A 84 -10.20 28.33 -2.51
C GLN A 84 -9.90 28.21 -4.01
N GLU A 85 -10.15 27.02 -4.58
CA GLU A 85 -9.85 26.70 -5.98
C GLU A 85 -10.54 27.66 -6.96
N ALA A 86 -11.84 27.92 -6.81
CA ALA A 86 -12.58 28.81 -7.71
C ALA A 86 -12.04 30.25 -7.67
N CYS A 87 -11.67 30.73 -6.48
CA CYS A 87 -11.04 32.04 -6.32
C CYS A 87 -9.65 32.06 -6.98
N MET A 88 -8.85 31.00 -6.81
CA MET A 88 -7.54 30.86 -7.46
C MET A 88 -7.69 30.90 -8.99
N GLN A 89 -8.63 30.14 -9.55
CA GLN A 89 -8.89 30.13 -10.98
C GLN A 89 -9.26 31.53 -11.50
N ALA A 90 -10.18 32.21 -10.80
CA ALA A 90 -10.58 33.58 -11.17
C ALA A 90 -9.40 34.57 -11.09
N LEU A 91 -8.54 34.47 -10.07
CA LEU A 91 -7.35 35.30 -9.92
C LEU A 91 -6.36 35.08 -11.09
N LEU A 92 -6.07 33.82 -11.42
CA LEU A 92 -5.14 33.46 -12.50
C LEU A 92 -5.66 33.93 -13.87
N LEU A 93 -6.97 33.77 -14.13
CA LEU A 93 -7.61 34.28 -15.36
C LEU A 93 -7.54 35.80 -15.49
N ASN A 94 -7.45 36.52 -14.37
CA ASN A 94 -7.31 37.98 -14.32
C ASN A 94 -5.85 38.43 -14.14
N GLY A 95 -4.88 37.57 -14.49
CA GLY A 95 -3.46 37.95 -14.55
C GLY A 95 -2.71 37.93 -13.22
N ALA A 96 -3.25 37.29 -12.18
CA ALA A 96 -2.49 37.07 -10.95
C ALA A 96 -1.25 36.21 -11.23
N ASN A 97 -0.09 36.62 -10.69
CA ASN A 97 1.15 35.88 -10.85
C ASN A 97 1.16 34.62 -9.96
N ALA A 98 1.10 33.44 -10.59
CA ALA A 98 1.18 32.13 -9.92
C ALA A 98 2.54 31.88 -9.24
N GLU A 99 3.59 32.59 -9.67
CA GLU A 99 4.96 32.50 -9.16
C GLU A 99 5.33 33.68 -8.24
N ALA A 100 4.34 34.47 -7.79
CA ALA A 100 4.57 35.53 -6.82
C ALA A 100 5.22 34.93 -5.57
N ARG A 101 6.26 35.58 -5.03
CA ARG A 101 6.99 35.14 -3.85
C ARG A 101 6.66 36.01 -2.65
N ASP A 102 6.39 35.39 -1.52
CA ASP A 102 6.24 36.05 -0.24
C ASP A 102 7.60 36.40 0.41
N ASP A 103 7.58 36.93 1.62
CA ASP A 103 8.80 37.33 2.33
C ASP A 103 9.75 36.17 2.65
N ARG A 104 9.29 34.92 2.59
CA ARG A 104 10.11 33.70 2.76
C ARG A 104 10.56 33.11 1.43
N GLY A 105 10.16 33.72 0.32
CA GLY A 105 10.39 33.17 -1.01
C GLY A 105 9.36 32.11 -1.40
N CYS A 106 8.33 31.87 -0.59
CA CYS A 106 7.30 30.88 -0.87
C CYS A 106 6.34 31.41 -1.93
N THR A 107 5.98 30.55 -2.88
CA THR A 107 4.95 30.79 -3.88
C THR A 107 3.60 30.18 -3.43
N PRO A 108 2.48 30.50 -4.10
CA PRO A 108 1.20 29.83 -3.87
C PRO A 108 1.28 28.29 -3.91
N SER A 109 2.16 27.69 -4.74
CA SER A 109 2.32 26.23 -4.80
C SER A 109 2.91 25.65 -3.51
N HIS A 110 3.89 26.32 -2.89
CA HIS A 110 4.43 25.92 -1.58
C HIS A 110 3.34 25.92 -0.50
N LEU A 111 2.54 26.99 -0.45
CA LEU A 111 1.51 27.15 0.58
C LEU A 111 0.35 26.16 0.38
N ALA A 112 -0.08 25.92 -0.86
CA ALA A 112 -1.07 24.90 -1.15
C ALA A 112 -0.56 23.49 -0.75
N ALA A 113 0.70 23.20 -1.04
CA ALA A 113 1.35 21.94 -0.65
C ALA A 113 1.45 21.77 0.87
N ALA A 114 1.80 22.83 1.62
CA ALA A 114 1.89 22.81 3.07
C ALA A 114 0.53 22.56 3.75
N HIS A 115 -0.52 23.21 3.23
CA HIS A 115 -1.86 23.13 3.78
C HIS A 115 -2.70 21.95 3.23
N GLY A 116 -2.16 21.17 2.29
CA GLY A 116 -2.84 19.98 1.76
C GLY A 116 -3.93 20.27 0.74
N GLN A 117 -3.88 21.43 0.09
CA GLN A 117 -4.91 21.91 -0.83
C GLN A 117 -4.65 21.41 -2.26
N SER A 118 -4.87 20.12 -2.49
CA SER A 118 -4.51 19.45 -3.76
C SER A 118 -5.23 20.02 -4.99
N TYR A 119 -6.51 20.39 -4.89
CA TYR A 119 -7.26 20.98 -6.00
C TYR A 119 -6.73 22.37 -6.38
N THR A 120 -6.48 23.22 -5.38
CA THR A 120 -5.90 24.55 -5.61
C THR A 120 -4.47 24.44 -6.15
N LEU A 121 -3.67 23.51 -5.61
CA LEU A 121 -2.33 23.20 -6.13
C LEU A 121 -2.38 22.74 -7.60
N GLN A 122 -3.35 21.89 -7.96
CA GLN A 122 -3.54 21.45 -9.34
C GLN A 122 -3.86 22.61 -10.28
N THR A 123 -4.67 23.55 -9.83
CA THR A 123 -5.02 24.76 -10.59
C THR A 123 -3.80 25.66 -10.81
N VAL A 124 -2.96 25.84 -9.78
CA VAL A 124 -1.68 26.58 -9.90
C VAL A 124 -0.72 25.88 -10.88
N LEU A 125 -0.56 24.56 -10.79
CA LEU A 125 0.32 23.81 -11.71
C LEU A 125 -0.17 23.86 -13.16
N ARG A 126 -1.50 23.81 -13.37
CA ARG A 126 -2.11 23.93 -14.70
C ARG A 126 -1.87 25.29 -15.36
N SER A 127 -1.64 26.35 -14.58
CA SER A 127 -1.29 27.66 -15.15
C SER A 127 0.17 27.77 -15.62
N GLY A 128 0.95 26.68 -15.55
CA GLY A 128 2.36 26.66 -15.94
C GLY A 128 3.33 27.08 -14.83
N ALA A 129 2.88 27.08 -13.57
CA ALA A 129 3.74 27.31 -12.42
C ALA A 129 4.87 26.27 -12.35
N ASN A 130 6.07 26.71 -11.94
CA ASN A 130 7.22 25.82 -11.83
C ASN A 130 7.03 24.90 -10.61
N VAL A 131 6.99 23.59 -10.85
CA VAL A 131 6.83 22.59 -9.79
C VAL A 131 8.04 22.49 -8.87
N ASN A 132 9.23 22.84 -9.35
CA ASN A 132 10.53 22.68 -8.68
C ASN A 132 11.10 23.99 -8.14
N VAL A 133 10.25 25.01 -8.00
CA VAL A 133 10.63 26.31 -7.43
C VAL A 133 11.10 26.13 -5.98
N SER A 134 12.17 26.83 -5.61
CA SER A 134 12.68 26.88 -4.24
C SER A 134 12.34 28.20 -3.54
N ASP A 135 12.06 28.10 -2.24
CA ASP A 135 12.02 29.23 -1.31
C ASP A 135 13.43 29.62 -0.83
N ARG A 136 13.55 30.48 0.18
CA ARG A 136 14.86 30.94 0.70
C ARG A 136 15.65 29.86 1.44
N ASN A 137 15.03 28.75 1.81
CA ASN A 137 15.65 27.62 2.49
C ASN A 137 15.96 26.45 1.55
N ASP A 138 15.83 26.68 0.23
CA ASP A 138 15.81 25.65 -0.80
C ASP A 138 14.70 24.61 -0.64
N TRP A 139 13.66 24.94 0.14
CA TRP A 139 12.49 24.09 0.23
C TRP A 139 11.65 24.27 -1.03
N LYS A 140 11.34 23.13 -1.65
CA LYS A 140 10.41 23.01 -2.80
C LYS A 140 9.02 22.63 -2.32
N PRO A 141 7.96 22.77 -3.13
CA PRO A 141 6.62 22.32 -2.74
C PRO A 141 6.57 20.86 -2.26
N VAL A 142 7.41 19.97 -2.78
CA VAL A 142 7.53 18.58 -2.31
C VAL A 142 8.04 18.45 -0.89
N HIS A 143 8.98 19.32 -0.48
CA HIS A 143 9.50 19.35 0.90
C HIS A 143 8.37 19.73 1.86
N TYR A 144 7.59 20.77 1.54
CA TYR A 144 6.42 21.17 2.33
C TYR A 144 5.35 20.08 2.41
N ALA A 145 5.04 19.42 1.30
CA ALA A 145 4.06 18.33 1.29
C ALA A 145 4.52 17.13 2.12
N ALA A 146 5.82 16.80 2.08
CA ALA A 146 6.39 15.70 2.86
C ALA A 146 6.44 16.03 4.35
N PHE A 147 6.93 17.23 4.71
CA PHE A 147 7.03 17.71 6.09
C PHE A 147 5.65 17.83 6.76
N HIS A 148 4.61 18.26 6.05
CA HIS A 148 3.26 18.39 6.61
C HIS A 148 2.35 17.17 6.39
N GLY A 149 2.89 16.08 5.82
CA GLY A 149 2.17 14.82 5.66
C GLY A 149 1.03 14.87 4.63
N ARG A 150 1.14 15.72 3.61
CA ARG A 150 0.10 15.98 2.60
C ARG A 150 0.24 15.04 1.41
N LEU A 151 -0.10 13.76 1.59
CA LEU A 151 0.07 12.73 0.57
C LEU A 151 -0.57 13.09 -0.78
N GLY A 152 -1.79 13.63 -0.80
CA GLY A 152 -2.46 14.00 -2.04
C GLY A 152 -1.75 15.11 -2.82
N CYS A 153 -1.16 16.08 -2.10
CA CYS A 153 -0.33 17.11 -2.73
C CYS A 153 1.00 16.53 -3.22
N LEU A 154 1.61 15.66 -2.42
CA LEU A 154 2.87 15.00 -2.76
C LEU A 154 2.75 14.16 -4.05
N GLN A 155 1.70 13.32 -4.13
CA GLN A 155 1.41 12.53 -5.32
C GLN A 155 1.16 13.39 -6.56
N LEU A 156 0.46 14.51 -6.37
CA LEU A 156 0.22 15.46 -7.44
C LEU A 156 1.53 16.07 -7.93
N LEU A 157 2.36 16.59 -7.03
CA LEU A 157 3.64 17.22 -7.38
C LEU A 157 4.56 16.26 -8.15
N VAL A 158 4.71 15.02 -7.67
CA VAL A 158 5.51 13.99 -8.36
C VAL A 158 4.95 13.70 -9.75
N ARG A 159 3.61 13.62 -9.90
CA ARG A 159 2.98 13.43 -11.22
C ARG A 159 3.27 14.59 -12.19
N TRP A 160 3.47 15.80 -11.68
CA TRP A 160 3.81 16.99 -12.48
C TRP A 160 5.33 17.17 -12.66
N GLY A 161 6.16 16.18 -12.30
CA GLY A 161 7.60 16.21 -12.53
C GLY A 161 8.41 16.87 -11.42
N ALA A 162 7.90 16.87 -10.19
CA ALA A 162 8.69 17.34 -9.06
C ALA A 162 9.88 16.43 -8.75
N CYS A 163 11.05 17.02 -8.53
CA CYS A 163 12.27 16.32 -8.14
C CYS A 163 12.18 15.91 -6.66
N ILE A 164 12.22 14.60 -6.39
CA ILE A 164 12.20 14.05 -5.03
C ILE A 164 13.60 13.81 -4.45
N ASP A 165 14.63 13.92 -5.29
CA ASP A 165 16.04 13.72 -4.93
C ASP A 165 16.76 15.05 -4.61
N ASP A 166 16.10 16.18 -4.83
CA ASP A 166 16.61 17.50 -4.45
C ASP A 166 16.62 17.62 -2.92
N VAL A 167 17.69 18.22 -2.38
CA VAL A 167 17.86 18.48 -0.94
C VAL A 167 17.60 19.94 -0.59
N ASP A 168 17.24 20.20 0.67
CA ASP A 168 17.19 21.55 1.24
C ASP A 168 18.59 22.07 1.67
N ASN A 169 18.63 23.28 2.24
CA ASN A 169 19.84 23.91 2.78
C ASN A 169 20.56 23.12 3.88
N ASN A 170 19.95 22.08 4.43
CA ASN A 170 20.51 21.21 5.46
C ASN A 170 20.84 19.82 4.92
N GLY A 171 20.77 19.61 3.61
CA GLY A 171 20.99 18.33 2.96
C GLY A 171 19.83 17.34 3.15
N ASN A 172 18.66 17.78 3.62
CA ASN A 172 17.52 16.90 3.83
C ASN A 172 16.74 16.70 2.54
N LEU A 173 16.61 15.44 2.11
CA LEU A 173 15.59 15.04 1.13
C LEU A 173 14.16 15.19 1.71
N PRO A 174 13.11 15.29 0.87
CA PRO A 174 11.72 15.20 1.32
C PRO A 174 11.44 13.96 2.19
N ALA A 175 12.13 12.84 1.92
CA ALA A 175 12.01 11.62 2.73
C ALA A 175 12.51 11.80 4.17
N HIS A 176 13.60 12.54 4.38
CA HIS A 176 14.09 12.90 5.72
C HIS A 176 13.03 13.70 6.47
N LEU A 177 12.43 14.71 5.81
CA LEU A 177 11.40 15.55 6.42
C LEU A 177 10.13 14.75 6.79
N ALA A 178 9.69 13.84 5.93
CA ALA A 178 8.57 12.94 6.25
C ALA A 178 8.89 11.99 7.42
N ALA A 179 10.14 11.54 7.53
CA ALA A 179 10.60 10.70 8.64
C ALA A 179 10.66 11.46 9.97
N VAL A 180 11.19 12.70 9.96
CA VAL A 180 11.25 13.59 11.13
C VAL A 180 9.88 13.82 11.75
N GLU A 181 8.86 14.04 10.93
CA GLU A 181 7.51 14.31 11.42
C GLU A 181 6.68 13.03 11.66
N GLY A 182 7.13 11.89 11.13
CA GLY A 182 6.48 10.59 11.29
C GLY A 182 5.35 10.33 10.30
N HIS A 183 5.37 10.99 9.14
CA HIS A 183 4.34 10.88 8.11
C HIS A 183 4.52 9.63 7.24
N LEU A 184 4.16 8.48 7.81
CA LEU A 184 4.38 7.15 7.22
C LEU A 184 3.94 7.04 5.76
N HIS A 185 2.74 7.49 5.40
CA HIS A 185 2.24 7.35 4.04
C HIS A 185 3.02 8.19 3.02
N CYS A 186 3.46 9.39 3.41
CA CYS A 186 4.32 10.22 2.56
C CYS A 186 5.71 9.59 2.43
N PHE A 187 6.27 9.09 3.54
CA PHE A 187 7.55 8.40 3.55
C PHE A 187 7.55 7.17 2.64
N LYS A 188 6.56 6.26 2.80
CA LYS A 188 6.37 5.10 1.93
C LYS A 188 6.28 5.49 0.45
N TYR A 189 5.49 6.52 0.15
CA TYR A 189 5.33 6.99 -1.22
C TYR A 189 6.65 7.50 -1.82
N LEU A 190 7.42 8.30 -1.08
CA LEU A 190 8.72 8.82 -1.53
C LEU A 190 9.72 7.69 -1.78
N VAL A 191 9.87 6.78 -0.82
CA VAL A 191 10.76 5.62 -0.94
C VAL A 191 10.39 4.75 -2.15
N SER A 192 9.10 4.59 -2.45
CA SER A 192 8.63 3.82 -3.61
C SER A 192 8.87 4.50 -4.97
N LYS A 193 9.13 5.80 -5.00
CA LYS A 193 9.31 6.59 -6.23
C LYS A 193 10.76 6.96 -6.52
N MET A 194 11.64 6.87 -5.53
CA MET A 194 13.08 7.04 -5.74
C MET A 194 13.65 5.88 -6.56
N ALA A 195 14.76 6.13 -7.27
CA ALA A 195 15.39 5.14 -8.15
C ALA A 195 15.85 3.88 -7.42
N SER A 196 16.17 3.99 -6.13
CA SER A 196 16.47 2.86 -5.27
C SER A 196 15.97 3.12 -3.85
N VAL A 197 15.31 2.11 -3.28
CA VAL A 197 14.89 2.11 -1.87
C VAL A 197 16.09 2.28 -0.95
N THR A 198 17.21 1.62 -1.26
CA THR A 198 18.46 1.77 -0.51
C THR A 198 19.01 3.19 -0.52
N HIS A 199 18.88 3.90 -1.65
CA HIS A 199 19.32 5.29 -1.75
C HIS A 199 18.50 6.19 -0.82
N ALA A 200 17.17 6.03 -0.82
CA ALA A 200 16.28 6.77 0.06
C ALA A 200 16.59 6.54 1.54
N LEU A 201 16.82 5.28 1.94
CA LEU A 201 17.00 4.89 3.34
C LEU A 201 18.42 5.16 3.88
N LYS A 202 19.44 5.10 3.02
CA LYS A 202 20.86 5.31 3.41
C LYS A 202 21.37 6.71 3.10
N ALA A 203 20.58 7.55 2.44
CA ALA A 203 20.93 8.96 2.24
C ALA A 203 21.19 9.63 3.58
N ARG A 204 22.20 10.50 3.62
CA ARG A 204 22.58 11.27 4.81
C ARG A 204 22.43 12.75 4.50
N ASN A 205 21.88 13.49 5.47
CA ASN A 205 21.87 14.95 5.43
C ASN A 205 23.25 15.53 5.80
N ASP A 206 23.38 16.85 5.84
CA ASP A 206 24.66 17.53 6.16
C ASP A 206 25.17 17.24 7.59
N GLN A 207 24.28 16.78 8.48
CA GLN A 207 24.62 16.34 9.83
C GLN A 207 25.03 14.87 9.89
N GLY A 208 25.03 14.17 8.75
CA GLY A 208 25.33 12.74 8.66
C GLY A 208 24.19 11.83 9.13
N GLU A 209 23.00 12.36 9.39
CA GLU A 209 21.83 11.62 9.86
C GLU A 209 21.06 11.02 8.67
N THR A 210 20.68 9.74 8.78
CA THR A 210 19.77 9.06 7.85
C THR A 210 18.30 9.28 8.25
N PRO A 211 17.31 8.96 7.39
CA PRO A 211 15.90 9.00 7.79
C PRO A 211 15.59 8.11 8.99
N ARG A 212 16.32 7.01 9.18
CA ARG A 212 16.22 6.15 10.37
C ARG A 212 16.71 6.87 11.62
N ASP A 213 17.87 7.52 11.56
CA ASP A 213 18.44 8.27 12.69
C ASP A 213 17.51 9.39 13.11
N LEU A 214 16.93 10.12 12.14
CA LEU A 214 15.92 11.14 12.39
C LEU A 214 14.65 10.58 13.03
N ALA A 215 14.11 9.49 12.47
CA ALA A 215 12.93 8.83 13.03
C ALA A 215 13.18 8.35 14.47
N GLN A 216 14.38 7.83 14.77
CA GLN A 216 14.76 7.42 16.12
C GLN A 216 14.90 8.61 17.07
N ARG A 217 15.56 9.69 16.64
CA ARG A 217 15.77 10.91 17.43
C ARG A 217 14.45 11.60 17.80
N PHE A 218 13.45 11.53 16.93
CA PHE A 218 12.13 12.13 17.15
C PHE A 218 11.04 11.12 17.55
N TYR A 219 11.41 9.90 17.95
CA TYR A 219 10.52 8.86 18.47
C TYR A 219 9.36 8.50 17.51
N LYS A 220 9.68 8.27 16.23
CA LYS A 220 8.72 7.94 15.16
C LYS A 220 8.71 6.45 14.87
N ASP A 221 8.18 5.67 15.80
CA ASP A 221 8.14 4.20 15.75
C ASP A 221 7.53 3.64 14.46
N ASN A 222 6.49 4.29 13.93
CA ASN A 222 5.81 3.88 12.70
C ASN A 222 6.75 3.88 11.49
N ILE A 223 7.70 4.83 11.43
CA ILE A 223 8.70 4.91 10.37
C ILE A 223 9.76 3.84 10.59
N LEU A 224 10.24 3.67 11.82
CA LEU A 224 11.22 2.64 12.18
C LEU A 224 10.72 1.23 11.83
N GLN A 225 9.48 0.90 12.20
CA GLN A 225 8.85 -0.39 11.86
C GLN A 225 8.79 -0.62 10.35
N TYR A 226 8.55 0.42 9.56
CA TYR A 226 8.55 0.30 8.11
C TYR A 226 9.96 0.10 7.56
N ILE A 227 10.96 0.84 8.05
CA ILE A 227 12.36 0.66 7.64
C ILE A 227 12.81 -0.78 7.98
N ASP A 228 12.53 -1.26 9.19
CA ASP A 228 12.86 -2.63 9.61
C ASP A 228 12.17 -3.69 8.72
N SER A 229 10.93 -3.43 8.29
CA SER A 229 10.23 -4.34 7.38
C SER A 229 10.87 -4.42 5.99
N VAL A 230 11.34 -3.28 5.47
CA VAL A 230 11.97 -3.20 4.15
C VAL A 230 13.38 -3.81 4.17
N GLU A 231 14.15 -3.57 5.22
CA GLU A 231 15.49 -4.16 5.38
C GLU A 231 15.43 -5.70 5.48
N LYS A 232 14.43 -6.25 6.18
CA LYS A 232 14.21 -7.72 6.25
C LYS A 232 13.82 -8.33 4.91
N GLU A 233 13.14 -7.59 4.04
CA GLU A 233 12.83 -8.04 2.68
C GLU A 233 14.09 -8.08 1.80
N GLU A 234 15.02 -7.13 1.96
CA GLU A 234 16.31 -7.12 1.24
C GLU A 234 17.30 -8.21 1.72
N GLU A 235 17.29 -8.55 3.01
CA GLU A 235 18.12 -9.64 3.57
C GLU A 235 17.68 -11.04 3.13
N ASN A 236 16.54 -11.17 2.44
CA ASN A 236 16.03 -12.44 1.88
C ASN A 236 16.17 -12.47 0.34
N PRO A 237 17.38 -12.71 -0.21
CA PRO A 237 17.62 -12.84 -1.65
C PRO A 237 16.90 -14.03 -2.31
N GLU A 238 16.30 -14.93 -1.52
CA GLU A 238 15.40 -15.98 -2.03
C GLU A 238 14.21 -15.40 -2.82
N THR A 239 13.82 -14.14 -2.59
CA THR A 239 12.72 -13.50 -3.32
C THR A 239 13.01 -13.23 -4.81
N GLN A 240 14.29 -13.21 -5.22
CA GLN A 240 14.67 -13.06 -6.62
C GLN A 240 14.59 -14.40 -7.38
N GLU A 241 14.91 -15.53 -6.72
CA GLU A 241 14.60 -16.89 -7.22
C GLU A 241 13.08 -17.12 -7.27
N VAL A 242 12.30 -16.49 -6.39
CA VAL A 242 10.84 -16.62 -6.32
C VAL A 242 10.11 -16.08 -7.56
N LEU A 243 10.69 -15.12 -8.28
CA LEU A 243 10.12 -14.59 -9.53
C LEU A 243 10.45 -15.44 -10.77
N ALA A 244 11.56 -16.18 -10.76
CA ALA A 244 11.99 -16.99 -11.91
C ALA A 244 11.15 -18.27 -12.07
N PHE A 245 10.81 -18.94 -10.97
CA PHE A 245 10.12 -20.23 -10.98
C PHE A 245 8.88 -20.24 -10.06
N PRO A 246 7.81 -19.51 -10.42
CA PRO A 246 6.61 -19.36 -9.58
C PRO A 246 5.91 -20.69 -9.27
N ALA A 247 5.98 -21.69 -10.16
CA ALA A 247 5.42 -23.01 -9.90
C ALA A 247 6.25 -23.82 -8.89
N HIS A 248 7.59 -23.76 -8.94
CA HIS A 248 8.47 -24.43 -7.98
C HIS A 248 8.28 -23.88 -6.57
N VAL A 249 8.04 -22.57 -6.45
CA VAL A 249 7.69 -21.93 -5.19
C VAL A 249 6.31 -22.37 -4.71
N ALA A 250 5.30 -22.40 -5.59
CA ALA A 250 3.97 -22.89 -5.23
C ALA A 250 4.04 -24.35 -4.73
N ALA A 251 4.84 -25.19 -5.39
CA ALA A 251 5.10 -26.57 -4.98
C ALA A 251 5.85 -26.66 -3.64
N PHE A 252 6.83 -25.79 -3.41
CA PHE A 252 7.57 -25.71 -2.15
C PHE A 252 6.70 -25.22 -0.98
N LYS A 253 5.81 -24.26 -1.22
CA LYS A 253 4.88 -23.72 -0.21
C LYS A 253 3.67 -24.63 0.04
N GLY A 254 3.37 -25.55 -0.88
CA GLY A 254 2.21 -26.43 -0.81
C GLY A 254 0.91 -25.79 -1.31
N ASP A 255 1.01 -24.69 -2.08
CA ASP A 255 -0.15 -24.00 -2.63
C ASP A 255 -0.69 -24.70 -3.88
N LEU A 256 -1.53 -25.71 -3.65
CA LEU A 256 -2.15 -26.52 -4.69
C LEU A 256 -3.00 -25.69 -5.67
N LEU A 257 -3.63 -24.61 -5.21
CA LEU A 257 -4.51 -23.78 -6.04
C LEU A 257 -3.72 -22.99 -7.06
N VAL A 258 -2.62 -22.37 -6.63
CA VAL A 258 -1.71 -21.64 -7.53
C VAL A 258 -1.00 -22.60 -8.47
N LEU A 259 -0.52 -23.74 -7.96
CA LEU A 259 0.11 -24.78 -8.77
C LEU A 259 -0.81 -25.29 -9.89
N ARG A 260 -2.08 -25.58 -9.57
CA ARG A 260 -3.11 -25.99 -10.55
C ARG A 260 -3.35 -24.94 -11.62
N ARG A 261 -3.43 -23.67 -11.23
CA ARG A 261 -3.66 -22.56 -12.15
C ARG A 261 -2.50 -22.39 -13.12
N LEU A 262 -1.27 -22.46 -12.61
CA LEU A 262 -0.05 -22.30 -13.40
C LEU A 262 0.13 -23.42 -14.42
N VAL A 263 0.01 -24.68 -14.00
CA VAL A 263 0.15 -25.83 -14.90
C VAL A 263 -1.00 -25.92 -15.91
N ARG A 264 -2.26 -25.69 -15.50
CA ARG A 264 -3.42 -25.73 -16.42
C ARG A 264 -3.41 -24.59 -17.44
N SER A 265 -2.76 -23.48 -17.14
CA SER A 265 -2.59 -22.38 -18.09
C SER A 265 -1.67 -22.75 -19.26
N GLY A 266 -0.95 -23.88 -19.18
CA GLY A 266 -0.04 -24.36 -20.22
C GLY A 266 1.26 -23.57 -20.32
N VAL A 267 1.47 -22.60 -19.42
CA VAL A 267 2.67 -21.74 -19.38
C VAL A 267 3.89 -22.50 -18.83
N ILE A 268 3.67 -23.52 -18.00
CA ILE A 268 4.71 -24.24 -17.26
C ILE A 268 4.58 -25.73 -17.54
N ASN A 269 5.71 -26.38 -17.81
CA ASN A 269 5.75 -27.83 -18.01
C ASN A 269 5.78 -28.52 -16.63
N ILE A 270 5.03 -29.62 -16.48
CA ILE A 270 4.94 -30.38 -15.22
C ILE A 270 6.33 -30.87 -14.76
N ASN A 271 7.21 -31.19 -15.72
CA ASN A 271 8.57 -31.66 -15.47
C ASN A 271 9.64 -30.56 -15.66
N GLU A 272 9.26 -29.28 -15.55
CA GLU A 272 10.19 -28.16 -15.66
C GLU A 272 11.20 -28.18 -14.52
N ARG A 273 12.47 -27.90 -14.84
CA ARG A 273 13.59 -27.95 -13.91
C ARG A 273 14.00 -26.52 -13.55
N ASP A 274 14.23 -26.27 -12.27
CA ASP A 274 14.83 -25.03 -11.79
C ASP A 274 16.35 -25.01 -12.05
N ASP A 275 17.01 -23.95 -11.58
CA ASP A 275 18.47 -23.75 -11.71
C ASP A 275 19.33 -24.84 -11.02
N LYS A 276 18.71 -25.73 -10.22
CA LYS A 276 19.36 -26.85 -9.53
C LYS A 276 18.92 -28.20 -10.12
N GLY A 277 18.32 -28.18 -11.32
CA GLY A 277 17.78 -29.36 -11.97
C GLY A 277 16.53 -29.95 -11.31
N SER A 278 15.97 -29.29 -10.29
CA SER A 278 14.87 -29.81 -9.47
C SER A 278 13.51 -29.54 -10.11
N THR A 279 12.65 -30.55 -10.15
CA THR A 279 11.27 -30.41 -10.63
C THR A 279 10.32 -29.93 -9.54
N LEU A 280 9.08 -29.58 -9.92
CA LEU A 280 7.98 -29.29 -8.99
C LEU A 280 7.81 -30.39 -7.94
N MET A 281 7.97 -31.65 -8.36
CA MET A 281 7.83 -32.82 -7.50
C MET A 281 8.95 -32.89 -6.45
N HIS A 282 10.19 -32.52 -6.79
CA HIS A 282 11.29 -32.45 -5.80
C HIS A 282 11.01 -31.43 -4.70
N LYS A 283 10.45 -30.26 -5.06
CA LYS A 283 10.11 -29.21 -4.09
C LYS A 283 8.96 -29.62 -3.18
N ALA A 284 7.90 -30.19 -3.74
CA ALA A 284 6.78 -30.71 -2.97
C ALA A 284 7.19 -31.90 -2.08
N ALA A 285 8.08 -32.77 -2.57
CA ALA A 285 8.60 -33.93 -1.84
C ALA A 285 9.49 -33.54 -0.66
N GLY A 286 10.38 -32.56 -0.83
CA GLY A 286 11.25 -32.09 0.26
C GLY A 286 10.50 -31.42 1.41
N GLN A 287 9.37 -30.78 1.12
CA GLN A 287 8.53 -30.12 2.12
C GLN A 287 7.35 -30.99 2.61
N GLY A 288 7.18 -32.20 2.06
CA GLY A 288 6.15 -33.14 2.52
C GLY A 288 4.72 -32.79 2.08
N HIS A 289 4.55 -32.02 1.00
CA HIS A 289 3.23 -31.58 0.52
C HIS A 289 2.51 -32.69 -0.25
N VAL A 290 1.94 -33.64 0.49
CA VAL A 290 1.27 -34.86 -0.04
C VAL A 290 0.19 -34.54 -1.08
N HIS A 291 -0.63 -33.51 -0.85
CA HIS A 291 -1.70 -33.14 -1.80
C HIS A 291 -1.16 -32.56 -3.11
N CYS A 292 -0.05 -31.84 -3.07
CA CYS A 292 0.62 -31.37 -4.28
C CYS A 292 1.25 -32.53 -5.04
N LEU A 293 1.89 -33.47 -4.33
CA LEU A 293 2.48 -34.67 -4.93
C LEU A 293 1.42 -35.55 -5.59
N GLN A 294 0.32 -35.85 -4.90
CA GLN A 294 -0.76 -36.66 -5.43
C GLN A 294 -1.32 -36.06 -6.73
N TRP A 295 -1.54 -34.75 -6.73
CA TRP A 295 -2.04 -34.05 -7.91
C TRP A 295 -1.01 -34.01 -9.06
N LEU A 296 0.28 -33.79 -8.76
CA LEU A 296 1.33 -33.84 -9.78
C LEU A 296 1.43 -35.23 -10.43
N ILE A 297 1.31 -36.30 -9.63
CA ILE A 297 1.28 -37.68 -10.11
C ILE A 297 0.03 -37.93 -10.97
N GLU A 298 -1.15 -37.45 -10.56
CA GLU A 298 -2.38 -37.53 -11.36
C GLU A 298 -2.22 -36.85 -12.73
N MET A 299 -1.44 -35.77 -12.81
CA MET A 299 -1.16 -35.07 -14.06
C MET A 299 -0.04 -35.70 -14.89
N GLY A 300 0.52 -36.83 -14.46
CA GLY A 300 1.55 -37.58 -15.20
C GLY A 300 2.96 -37.01 -15.06
N ALA A 301 3.26 -36.36 -13.93
CA ALA A 301 4.62 -35.93 -13.61
C ALA A 301 5.57 -37.14 -13.47
N ASP A 302 6.80 -37.00 -13.98
CA ASP A 302 7.80 -38.08 -13.95
C ASP A 302 8.51 -38.10 -12.59
N CYS A 303 8.38 -39.23 -11.89
CA CYS A 303 8.89 -39.43 -10.53
C CYS A 303 10.34 -39.93 -10.47
N ASP A 304 10.95 -40.26 -11.62
CA ASP A 304 12.31 -40.80 -11.68
C ASP A 304 13.35 -39.76 -12.17
N ILE A 305 12.91 -38.53 -12.44
CA ILE A 305 13.82 -37.43 -12.78
C ILE A 305 14.75 -37.15 -11.61
N THR A 306 16.05 -37.06 -11.90
CA THR A 306 17.05 -36.63 -10.92
C THR A 306 17.39 -35.14 -11.05
N ASN A 307 17.65 -34.51 -9.91
CA ASN A 307 18.23 -33.17 -9.83
C ASN A 307 19.75 -33.19 -10.11
N ASP A 308 20.41 -32.04 -10.04
CA ASP A 308 21.86 -31.94 -10.30
C ASP A 308 22.73 -32.69 -9.27
N ALA A 309 22.16 -33.01 -8.10
CA ALA A 309 22.79 -33.85 -7.08
C ALA A 309 22.55 -35.37 -7.32
N GLY A 310 21.82 -35.75 -8.37
CA GLY A 310 21.46 -37.13 -8.68
C GLY A 310 20.33 -37.69 -7.81
N GLU A 311 19.63 -36.86 -7.04
CA GLU A 311 18.54 -37.28 -6.15
C GLU A 311 17.21 -37.31 -6.93
N THR A 312 16.41 -38.37 -6.76
CA THR A 312 15.00 -38.39 -7.20
C THR A 312 14.09 -37.64 -6.19
N PRO A 313 12.84 -37.28 -6.53
CA PRO A 313 11.89 -36.74 -5.57
C PRO A 313 11.73 -37.62 -4.32
N LYS A 314 11.80 -38.96 -4.49
CA LYS A 314 11.77 -39.93 -3.39
C LYS A 314 12.99 -39.80 -2.48
N ASP A 315 14.18 -39.61 -3.04
CA ASP A 315 15.41 -39.44 -2.27
C ASP A 315 15.41 -38.11 -1.51
N VAL A 316 14.88 -37.04 -2.12
CA VAL A 316 14.67 -35.76 -1.45
C VAL A 316 13.70 -35.89 -0.28
N ALA A 317 12.56 -36.57 -0.46
CA ALA A 317 11.62 -36.84 0.63
C ALA A 317 12.26 -37.66 1.76
N LYS A 318 13.10 -38.66 1.44
CA LYS A 318 13.87 -39.42 2.44
C LYS A 318 14.85 -38.54 3.20
N ARG A 319 15.60 -37.69 2.50
CA ARG A 319 16.60 -36.78 3.10
C ARG A 319 15.98 -35.81 4.10
N PHE A 320 14.78 -35.32 3.81
CA PHE A 320 14.03 -34.43 4.70
C PHE A 320 13.05 -35.17 5.64
N ALA A 321 13.15 -36.50 5.75
CA ALA A 321 12.33 -37.34 6.62
C ALA A 321 10.80 -37.20 6.42
N GLN A 322 10.37 -36.91 5.19
CA GLN A 322 8.96 -36.72 4.82
C GLN A 322 8.27 -38.08 4.56
N LEU A 323 7.92 -38.79 5.64
CA LEU A 323 7.41 -40.17 5.60
C LEU A 323 6.19 -40.36 4.67
N ALA A 324 5.19 -39.47 4.75
CA ALA A 324 3.98 -39.57 3.93
C ALA A 324 4.24 -39.33 2.43
N ALA A 325 5.21 -38.47 2.09
CA ALA A 325 5.64 -38.26 0.72
C ALA A 325 6.43 -39.45 0.18
N VAL A 326 7.29 -40.07 1.01
CA VAL A 326 8.02 -41.28 0.64
C VAL A 326 7.05 -42.44 0.39
N GLU A 327 6.06 -42.65 1.24
CA GLU A 327 5.05 -43.71 1.07
C GLU A 327 4.29 -43.54 -0.26
N LEU A 328 3.81 -42.33 -0.53
CA LEU A 328 3.07 -41.99 -1.75
C LEU A 328 3.91 -42.17 -3.03
N LEU A 329 5.20 -41.82 -2.98
CA LEU A 329 6.13 -42.03 -4.09
C LEU A 329 6.61 -43.50 -4.21
N THR A 330 6.49 -44.29 -3.14
CA THR A 330 6.87 -45.72 -3.12
C THR A 330 5.79 -46.61 -3.73
N GLN A 331 4.50 -46.31 -3.50
CA GLN A 331 3.39 -47.09 -4.05
C GLN A 331 3.35 -47.18 -5.60
N ARG A 332 4.09 -46.32 -6.30
CA ARG A 332 4.12 -46.26 -7.78
C ARG A 332 5.50 -46.49 -8.40
N THR A 333 6.59 -46.43 -7.62
CA THR A 333 7.92 -46.84 -8.06
C THR A 333 8.02 -48.36 -7.92
N GLY A 334 7.59 -49.07 -8.96
CA GLY A 334 7.45 -50.53 -9.01
C GLY A 334 8.78 -51.30 -8.98
N ASP A 335 9.61 -51.08 -7.95
CA ASP A 335 10.72 -51.96 -7.62
C ASP A 335 10.48 -52.61 -6.25
N SER A 336 9.95 -53.82 -6.35
CA SER A 336 9.93 -54.85 -5.32
C SER A 336 11.35 -55.14 -4.83
N ASN A 337 11.75 -54.58 -3.69
CA ASN A 337 12.63 -55.22 -2.70
C ASN A 337 12.99 -54.25 -1.57
N SER A 338 12.23 -54.30 -0.48
CA SER A 338 12.73 -54.19 0.90
C SER A 338 11.54 -54.01 1.86
N SER A 339 10.96 -55.16 2.26
CA SER A 339 10.11 -55.35 3.45
C SER A 339 9.07 -54.26 3.74
N ASP A 340 7.96 -54.30 3.00
CA ASP A 340 6.68 -53.76 3.44
C ASP A 340 6.24 -54.51 4.71
N GLU A 341 6.14 -53.81 5.83
CA GLU A 341 5.29 -54.23 6.95
C GLU A 341 4.20 -53.14 7.09
N GLU A 342 2.97 -53.50 6.73
CA GLU A 342 1.76 -52.69 6.89
C GLU A 342 1.64 -52.12 8.32
N LEU A 343 1.08 -50.91 8.42
CA LEU A 343 0.72 -50.24 9.67
C LEU A 343 -0.46 -50.95 10.35
N ASP A 344 -0.23 -52.14 10.89
CA ASP A 344 -1.15 -52.79 11.82
C ASP A 344 -0.99 -52.15 13.22
N ALA A 345 -2.10 -51.88 13.91
CA ALA A 345 -2.13 -51.42 15.30
C ALA A 345 -1.49 -52.42 16.28
N ASN A 346 -1.16 -53.63 15.82
CA ASN A 346 -0.35 -54.62 16.53
C ASN A 346 1.14 -54.55 16.20
N ASN A 347 1.59 -53.64 15.32
CA ASN A 347 2.97 -53.56 14.88
C ASN A 347 3.86 -52.88 15.94
N ILE A 348 4.35 -53.77 16.80
CA ILE A 348 5.34 -53.60 17.85
C ILE A 348 6.51 -52.67 17.44
N LYS A 349 7.02 -52.81 16.22
CA LYS A 349 8.23 -52.13 15.76
C LYS A 349 8.05 -50.61 15.56
N PHE A 350 6.84 -50.13 15.30
CA PHE A 350 6.56 -48.70 15.09
C PHE A 350 6.85 -47.88 16.35
N PHE A 351 6.35 -48.34 17.49
CA PHE A 351 6.51 -47.66 18.78
C PHE A 351 7.92 -47.79 19.39
N GLU A 352 8.70 -48.78 18.95
CA GLU A 352 10.13 -48.92 19.29
C GLU A 352 11.00 -47.96 18.49
N LYS A 353 10.71 -47.78 17.18
CA LYS A 353 11.54 -46.99 16.27
C LYS A 353 11.39 -45.47 16.42
N HIS A 354 10.22 -45.00 16.87
CA HIS A 354 9.91 -43.56 17.00
C HIS A 354 10.00 -43.06 18.46
N GLY A 355 10.66 -43.83 19.33
CA GLY A 355 10.93 -43.41 20.68
C GLY A 355 12.09 -42.44 20.76
N VAL A 356 11.80 -41.17 21.03
CA VAL A 356 12.84 -40.21 21.37
C VAL A 356 13.43 -40.59 22.74
N GLU A 357 14.61 -41.18 22.75
CA GLU A 357 15.46 -41.27 23.94
C GLU A 357 16.14 -39.91 24.11
N GLY A 358 15.66 -39.11 25.06
CA GLY A 358 16.27 -37.83 25.43
C GLY A 358 15.30 -36.65 25.37
N SER A 359 14.36 -36.59 26.32
CA SER A 359 13.86 -35.29 26.78
C SER A 359 14.82 -34.80 27.85
N THR A 360 15.37 -33.59 27.70
CA THR A 360 16.36 -33.00 28.61
C THR A 360 15.79 -32.52 29.94
N ASP A 361 14.49 -32.70 30.20
CA ASP A 361 13.82 -32.18 31.40
C ASP A 361 13.17 -33.29 32.23
N SER A 362 13.96 -34.26 32.70
CA SER A 362 13.63 -35.05 33.91
C SER A 362 14.80 -35.93 34.33
N LYS A 363 15.71 -35.39 35.17
CA LYS A 363 16.64 -36.19 35.96
C LYS A 363 15.87 -36.90 37.07
N GLU A 364 15.14 -37.96 36.72
CA GLU A 364 14.70 -39.06 37.62
C GLU A 364 13.85 -40.07 36.82
N ASP A 365 14.30 -40.45 35.63
CA ASP A 365 13.73 -41.62 34.96
C ASP A 365 14.28 -42.87 35.67
N LEU A 366 13.47 -43.42 36.58
CA LEU A 366 13.57 -44.82 36.99
C LEU A 366 13.76 -45.67 35.73
N THR A 367 14.66 -46.64 35.80
CA THR A 367 14.98 -47.59 34.74
C THR A 367 13.77 -48.47 34.41
N LEU A 368 12.77 -47.90 33.74
CA LEU A 368 11.63 -48.60 33.18
C LEU A 368 12.07 -49.31 31.91
N ASP A 369 11.72 -50.59 31.80
CA ASP A 369 12.11 -51.44 30.69
C ASP A 369 11.53 -50.89 29.37
N LYS A 370 12.22 -51.11 28.24
CA LYS A 370 11.83 -50.56 26.92
C LYS A 370 10.41 -50.98 26.51
N THR A 371 9.97 -52.13 27.02
CA THR A 371 8.64 -52.71 26.85
C THR A 371 7.55 -51.85 27.51
N GLU A 372 7.76 -51.39 28.75
CA GLU A 372 6.78 -50.62 29.51
C GLU A 372 6.57 -49.21 28.92
N LYS A 373 7.65 -48.57 28.44
CA LYS A 373 7.57 -47.25 27.76
C LYS A 373 6.76 -47.34 26.47
N ARG A 374 6.89 -48.46 25.75
CA ARG A 374 6.14 -48.71 24.52
C ARG A 374 4.66 -48.95 24.79
N ASP A 375 4.32 -49.78 25.78
CA ASP A 375 2.93 -50.02 26.13
C ASP A 375 2.24 -48.75 26.64
N ALA A 376 2.97 -47.88 27.34
CA ALA A 376 2.47 -46.56 27.74
C ALA A 376 2.13 -45.68 26.52
N ARG A 377 2.96 -45.68 25.47
CA ARG A 377 2.69 -44.93 24.23
C ARG A 377 1.48 -45.47 23.47
N ILE A 378 1.34 -46.80 23.38
CA ILE A 378 0.17 -47.43 22.75
C ILE A 378 -1.11 -47.03 23.48
N ARG A 379 -1.10 -47.06 24.82
CA ARG A 379 -2.24 -46.60 25.63
C ARG A 379 -2.53 -45.11 25.42
N ALA A 380 -1.51 -44.26 25.39
CA ALA A 380 -1.67 -42.83 25.14
C ALA A 380 -2.27 -42.54 23.76
N TYR A 381 -1.79 -43.23 22.72
CA TYR A 381 -2.30 -43.08 21.35
C TYR A 381 -3.77 -43.52 21.22
N ARG A 382 -4.13 -44.69 21.79
CA ARG A 382 -5.53 -45.12 21.86
C ARG A 382 -6.40 -44.10 22.60
N LYS A 383 -5.89 -43.52 23.68
CA LYS A 383 -6.61 -42.48 24.44
C LYS A 383 -6.83 -41.21 23.63
N ILE A 384 -5.84 -40.79 22.82
CA ILE A 384 -5.98 -39.64 21.91
C ILE A 384 -7.08 -39.92 20.89
N GLN A 385 -7.09 -41.09 20.26
CA GLN A 385 -8.14 -41.45 19.29
C GLN A 385 -9.53 -41.46 19.92
N GLU A 386 -9.68 -42.02 21.13
CA GLU A 386 -10.95 -41.98 21.87
C GLU A 386 -11.39 -40.54 22.18
N LEU A 387 -10.46 -39.68 22.61
CA LEU A 387 -10.76 -38.28 22.93
C LEU A 387 -11.13 -37.48 21.68
N GLN A 388 -10.48 -37.72 20.54
CA GLN A 388 -10.82 -37.11 19.26
C GLN A 388 -12.23 -37.50 18.83
N HIS A 389 -12.59 -38.78 18.94
CA HIS A 389 -13.93 -39.25 18.61
C HIS A 389 -15.01 -38.62 19.52
N LEU A 390 -14.73 -38.51 20.83
CA LEU A 390 -15.63 -37.84 21.77
C LEU A 390 -15.77 -36.34 21.48
N LEU A 391 -14.67 -35.69 21.06
CA LEU A 391 -14.67 -34.28 20.67
C LEU A 391 -15.54 -34.04 19.43
N GLU A 392 -15.45 -34.91 18.42
CA GLU A 392 -16.30 -34.85 17.22
C GLU A 392 -17.79 -34.98 17.56
N ILE A 393 -18.13 -35.93 18.45
CA ILE A 393 -19.50 -36.09 18.94
C ILE A 393 -19.96 -34.82 19.67
N ALA A 394 -19.11 -34.23 20.51
CA ALA A 394 -19.42 -33.00 21.23
C ALA A 394 -19.65 -31.82 20.27
N TYR A 395 -18.82 -31.66 19.23
CA TYR A 395 -19.01 -30.64 18.20
C TYR A 395 -20.31 -30.84 17.41
N SER A 396 -20.62 -32.07 17.02
CA SER A 396 -21.86 -32.41 16.33
C SER A 396 -23.08 -32.04 17.20
N ASN A 397 -23.07 -32.43 18.48
CA ASN A 397 -24.15 -32.11 19.42
C ASN A 397 -24.28 -30.60 19.66
N TYR A 398 -23.16 -29.88 19.81
CA TYR A 398 -23.15 -28.43 19.95
C TYR A 398 -23.75 -27.72 18.74
N ARG A 399 -23.41 -28.18 17.53
CA ARG A 399 -23.96 -27.66 16.26
C ARG A 399 -25.46 -27.96 16.13
N GLN A 400 -25.91 -29.16 16.52
CA GLN A 400 -27.33 -29.53 16.51
C GLN A 400 -28.17 -28.69 17.50
N LEU A 401 -27.58 -28.25 18.61
CA LEU A 401 -28.20 -27.35 19.58
C LEU A 401 -28.13 -25.86 19.17
N GLY A 402 -27.64 -25.55 17.95
CA GLY A 402 -27.54 -24.20 17.41
C GLY A 402 -26.31 -23.41 17.86
N GLY A 403 -25.35 -24.06 18.51
CA GLY A 403 -24.05 -23.49 18.83
C GLY A 403 -23.17 -23.33 17.57
N ILE A 404 -22.48 -22.19 17.46
CA ILE A 404 -21.53 -21.93 16.37
C ILE A 404 -20.13 -21.91 16.97
N THR A 405 -19.23 -22.74 16.44
CA THR A 405 -17.84 -22.82 16.93
C THR A 405 -17.07 -21.55 16.60
N GLU A 406 -15.98 -21.28 17.33
CA GLU A 406 -15.13 -20.11 17.04
C GLU A 406 -14.49 -20.17 15.64
N GLU A 407 -14.21 -21.37 15.15
CA GLU A 407 -13.71 -21.60 13.78
C GLU A 407 -14.78 -21.24 12.73
N GLU A 408 -16.03 -21.69 12.92
CA GLU A 408 -17.13 -21.33 12.03
C GLU A 408 -17.45 -19.83 12.05
N LYS A 409 -17.29 -19.16 13.19
CA LYS A 409 -17.43 -17.70 13.27
C LYS A 409 -16.36 -16.99 12.45
N LYS A 410 -15.11 -17.47 12.50
CA LYS A 410 -14.02 -16.93 11.67
C LYS A 410 -14.30 -17.12 10.18
N VAL A 411 -14.68 -18.32 9.77
CA VAL A 411 -15.03 -18.61 8.37
C VAL A 411 -16.18 -17.72 7.89
N LYS A 412 -17.27 -17.60 8.66
CA LYS A 412 -18.39 -16.70 8.31
C LYS A 412 -17.99 -15.22 8.26
N LYS A 413 -17.01 -14.81 9.06
CA LYS A 413 -16.49 -13.44 9.02
C LYS A 413 -15.70 -13.20 7.74
N GLU A 414 -14.84 -14.13 7.37
CA GLU A 414 -14.06 -14.10 6.13
C GLU A 414 -14.96 -14.13 4.89
N GLU A 415 -16.00 -14.98 4.88
CA GLU A 415 -17.02 -14.99 3.80
C GLU A 415 -17.71 -13.64 3.65
N ARG A 416 -18.09 -12.98 4.76
CA ARG A 416 -18.70 -11.64 4.72
C ARG A 416 -17.75 -10.56 4.24
N GLU A 417 -16.46 -10.67 4.55
CA GLU A 417 -15.43 -9.74 4.06
C GLU A 417 -15.22 -9.92 2.55
N LEU A 418 -15.17 -11.16 2.08
CA LEU A 418 -15.12 -11.50 0.65
C LEU A 418 -16.37 -10.99 -0.10
N GLU A 419 -17.57 -11.19 0.42
CA GLU A 419 -18.81 -10.70 -0.19
C GLU A 419 -18.86 -9.17 -0.31
N LYS A 420 -18.26 -8.44 0.63
CA LYS A 420 -18.13 -6.98 0.55
C LYS A 420 -17.15 -6.58 -0.54
N ALA A 421 -15.99 -7.23 -0.58
CA ALA A 421 -14.98 -6.97 -1.61
C ALA A 421 -15.53 -7.22 -3.03
N VAL A 422 -16.29 -8.30 -3.23
CA VAL A 422 -16.94 -8.59 -4.52
C VAL A 422 -17.92 -7.48 -4.90
N ARG A 423 -18.77 -7.02 -3.97
CA ARG A 423 -19.72 -5.93 -4.23
C ARG A 423 -19.04 -4.60 -4.58
N GLU A 424 -17.92 -4.29 -3.93
CA GLU A 424 -17.14 -3.08 -4.26
C GLU A 424 -16.52 -3.16 -5.66
N LEU A 425 -15.99 -4.33 -6.03
CA LEU A 425 -15.45 -4.56 -7.37
C LEU A 425 -16.53 -4.51 -8.46
N GLU A 426 -17.71 -5.05 -8.20
CA GLU A 426 -18.86 -4.95 -9.12
C GLU A 426 -19.29 -3.49 -9.34
N ALA A 427 -19.33 -2.68 -8.27
CA ALA A 427 -19.65 -1.26 -8.36
C ALA A 427 -18.59 -0.47 -9.16
N GLN A 428 -17.30 -0.80 -8.99
CA GLN A 428 -16.22 -0.21 -9.78
C GLN A 428 -16.31 -0.58 -11.25
N LEU A 429 -16.63 -1.85 -11.55
CA LEU A 429 -16.81 -2.31 -12.92
C LEU A 429 -17.96 -1.56 -13.61
N GLU A 430 -19.09 -1.38 -12.92
CA GLU A 430 -20.24 -0.66 -13.45
C GLU A 430 -19.95 0.83 -13.66
N TYR A 431 -19.21 1.46 -12.74
CA TYR A 431 -18.73 2.82 -12.91
C TYR A 431 -17.86 2.98 -14.17
N GLU A 432 -16.91 2.08 -14.39
CA GLU A 432 -16.05 2.11 -15.58
C GLU A 432 -16.82 1.82 -16.88
N ARG A 433 -17.86 0.98 -16.84
CA ARG A 433 -18.75 0.75 -18.00
C ARG A 433 -19.45 2.04 -18.42
N VAL A 434 -20.13 2.70 -17.48
CA VAL A 434 -20.83 3.98 -17.74
C VAL A 434 -19.85 5.05 -18.21
N ARG A 435 -18.63 5.07 -17.64
CA ARG A 435 -17.58 6.00 -18.07
C ARG A 435 -17.13 5.74 -19.50
N ARG A 436 -16.97 4.47 -19.92
CA ARG A 436 -16.64 4.11 -21.31
C ARG A 436 -17.73 4.51 -22.28
N GLU A 437 -18.99 4.22 -21.96
CA GLU A 437 -20.13 4.62 -22.81
C GLU A 437 -20.18 6.13 -23.04
N LYS A 438 -19.92 6.94 -22.00
CA LYS A 438 -19.84 8.40 -22.14
C LYS A 438 -18.70 8.84 -23.05
N LEU A 439 -17.52 8.22 -22.93
CA LEU A 439 -16.38 8.52 -23.79
C LEU A 439 -16.61 8.11 -25.24
N GLU A 440 -17.27 6.97 -25.48
CA GLU A 440 -17.68 6.54 -26.82
C GLU A 440 -18.68 7.50 -27.45
N SER A 441 -19.69 7.95 -26.69
CA SER A 441 -20.62 8.97 -27.15
C SER A 441 -19.93 10.29 -27.53
N GLN A 442 -18.93 10.72 -26.76
CA GLN A 442 -18.12 11.90 -27.08
C GLN A 442 -17.29 11.69 -28.34
N LEU A 443 -16.67 10.51 -28.51
CA LEU A 443 -15.93 10.17 -29.72
C LEU A 443 -16.81 10.18 -30.96
N ASP A 444 -18.04 9.65 -30.87
CA ASP A 444 -18.98 9.66 -31.98
C ASP A 444 -19.46 11.08 -32.33
N HIS A 445 -19.61 11.95 -31.33
CA HIS A 445 -19.87 13.38 -31.55
C HIS A 445 -18.72 14.05 -32.32
N TYR A 446 -17.47 13.87 -31.88
CA TYR A 446 -16.31 14.40 -32.60
C TYR A 446 -16.16 13.81 -34.01
N ARG A 447 -16.46 12.51 -34.21
CA ARG A 447 -16.48 11.89 -35.55
C ARG A 447 -17.56 12.49 -36.45
N ALA A 448 -18.70 12.91 -35.91
CA ALA A 448 -19.73 13.61 -36.66
C ALA A 448 -19.29 15.04 -37.03
N GLU A 449 -18.69 15.77 -36.10
CA GLU A 449 -18.16 17.11 -36.33
C GLU A 449 -17.05 17.12 -37.40
N ILE A 450 -16.11 16.17 -37.32
CA ILE A 450 -15.06 16.01 -38.34
C ILE A 450 -15.65 15.69 -39.73
N ARG A 451 -16.74 14.92 -39.80
CA ARG A 451 -17.44 14.66 -41.07
C ARG A 451 -18.03 15.94 -41.64
N HIS A 452 -18.72 16.73 -40.81
CA HIS A 452 -19.31 18.00 -41.21
C HIS A 452 -18.25 19.05 -41.64
N LEU A 453 -17.05 19.03 -41.05
CA LEU A 453 -15.96 19.91 -41.45
C LEU A 453 -15.22 19.47 -42.73
N ARG A 454 -15.45 18.24 -43.20
CA ARG A 454 -14.86 17.68 -44.43
C ARG A 454 -15.79 17.78 -45.64
N GLU A 455 -17.07 18.03 -45.43
CA GLU A 455 -18.07 18.40 -46.46
C GLU A 455 -18.02 19.91 -46.70
#